data_AF-A0AA37L7W0-F1
#
_entry.id   AF-A0AA37L7W0-F1
#
_cell.length_a   1.000
_cell.length_b   1.000
_cell.length_c   1.000
_cell.angle_alpha   90.00
_cell.angle_beta   90.00
_cell.angle_gamma   90.00
#
_symmetry.space_group_name_H-M   'P 1'
#
loop_
_entity.id
_entity.type
_entity.pdbx_description
1 polymer ?
#
loop_
_entity_poly.entity_id
_entity_poly.type
_entity_poly.pdbx_seq_one_letter_code
_entity_poly.pdbx_strand_id
1 'polypeptide(L)'
;MAMFSKGEASPLDRDENGSTLLYSRSANIPTLTIERMFEFETECSYADDWLRVFQRNFLPGYHDLPLRDRAEAVRLGAFTTQDVHVYRRLLNEDGVITADDVRASAEVGFSLVHSAAAALGKRFAHEMQFNPRLGRDEDVPVQEDEESEGWRTSMVRLQAWTGGWSYTFAETLRAAGRNQLHGVETVVPWDWYRVPVWTGTPLISVLGGALCRISPDLPWQKWDAIFRGVLRQWLRDLRDADVDLLQYGRGEALKVKSTAPEVKGAFDADAVAASRRHVRTSLRMRESWMQMVDDEHPRSDLYWLSIRIIGLDYGPQLRDWRLWWAPEFEVFAAEFWAGIDQRRPVMPGSWIDP
;
A
#
# COMPACT_ATOMS: atom_id res chain seq x y z
N MET A 1 44.12 -0.49 -8.19
CA MET A 1 45.27 -0.87 -7.34
C MET A 1 45.45 0.25 -6.31
N ALA A 2 45.30 -0.07 -5.02
CA ALA A 2 45.48 0.76 -3.81
C ALA A 2 44.48 1.95 -3.62
N MET A 3 43.82 2.21 -2.48
CA MET A 3 43.83 1.64 -1.13
C MET A 3 42.43 1.79 -0.50
N PHE A 4 41.88 0.71 0.08
CA PHE A 4 40.94 0.84 1.19
C PHE A 4 41.77 0.81 2.47
N SER A 5 41.94 1.97 3.10
CA SER A 5 42.40 2.05 4.48
C SER A 5 41.23 1.66 5.38
N LYS A 6 41.47 0.74 6.34
CA LYS A 6 40.54 0.40 7.40
C LYS A 6 40.26 1.65 8.24
N GLY A 7 39.10 2.26 8.03
CA GLY A 7 38.57 3.29 8.91
C GLY A 7 37.89 2.62 10.11
N GLU A 8 38.46 2.82 11.29
CA GLU A 8 37.89 2.42 12.57
C GLU A 8 36.53 3.08 12.80
N ALA A 9 35.57 2.33 13.34
CA ALA A 9 34.26 2.84 13.73
C ALA A 9 34.41 3.89 14.85
N SER A 10 33.63 4.97 14.75
CA SER A 10 33.61 6.07 15.71
C SER A 10 33.28 5.59 17.13
N PRO A 11 33.91 6.12 18.20
CA PRO A 11 33.69 5.67 19.59
C PRO A 11 32.28 5.93 20.14
N LEU A 12 31.40 6.60 19.39
CA LEU A 12 30.03 6.93 19.80
C LEU A 12 29.00 5.82 19.52
N ASP A 13 29.38 4.73 18.84
CA ASP A 13 28.46 3.67 18.38
C ASP A 13 28.49 2.36 19.21
N ARG A 14 29.08 2.38 20.40
CA ARG A 14 29.25 1.18 21.26
C ARG A 14 28.54 1.34 22.61
N ASP A 15 27.86 0.29 23.05
CA ASP A 15 27.40 0.17 24.44
C ASP A 15 28.56 -0.22 25.38
N GLU A 16 28.31 -0.22 26.70
CA GLU A 16 29.31 -0.46 27.75
C GLU A 16 30.05 -1.81 27.63
N ASN A 17 29.57 -2.72 26.77
CA ASN A 17 30.19 -4.02 26.49
C ASN A 17 30.88 -4.11 25.12
N GLY A 18 31.00 -3.00 24.39
CA GLY A 18 31.75 -2.94 23.12
C GLY A 18 31.03 -3.57 21.93
N SER A 19 29.73 -3.86 22.05
CA SER A 19 28.87 -4.31 20.94
C SER A 19 28.30 -3.10 20.19
N THR A 20 28.28 -3.16 18.86
CA THR A 20 27.54 -2.20 18.03
C THR A 20 26.06 -2.30 18.35
N LEU A 21 25.36 -1.16 18.55
CA LEU A 21 23.92 -1.08 18.84
C LEU A 21 23.01 -1.88 17.87
N LEU A 22 23.50 -2.19 16.67
CA LEU A 22 22.82 -3.00 15.66
C LEU A 22 22.82 -4.51 15.96
N TYR A 23 23.83 -5.01 16.68
CA TYR A 23 24.01 -6.45 16.93
C TYR A 23 23.18 -6.97 18.11
N SER A 24 22.88 -6.13 19.11
CA SER A 24 22.20 -6.56 20.34
C SER A 24 20.67 -6.64 20.22
N ARG A 25 20.07 -6.11 19.15
CA ARG A 25 18.61 -6.13 18.94
C ARG A 25 18.12 -7.04 17.81
N SER A 26 18.97 -7.83 17.17
CA SER A 26 18.64 -8.71 16.04
C SER A 26 18.50 -10.19 16.42
N ALA A 27 18.78 -10.55 17.68
CA ALA A 27 18.59 -11.90 18.16
C ALA A 27 17.09 -12.15 18.44
N ASN A 28 16.46 -12.93 17.54
CA ASN A 28 15.32 -13.84 17.78
C ASN A 28 13.91 -13.48 17.27
N ILE A 29 13.72 -12.53 16.34
CA ILE A 29 12.42 -12.42 15.62
C ILE A 29 12.65 -12.12 14.13
N PRO A 30 12.44 -13.09 13.21
CA PRO A 30 12.62 -12.92 11.77
C PRO A 30 11.83 -11.74 11.19
N THR A 31 10.57 -11.56 11.60
CA THR A 31 9.70 -10.44 11.20
C THR A 31 10.32 -9.08 11.51
N LEU A 32 10.96 -8.92 12.67
CA LEU A 32 11.62 -7.67 13.05
C LEU A 32 12.84 -7.37 12.16
N THR A 33 13.48 -8.41 11.60
CA THR A 33 14.64 -8.24 10.70
C THR A 33 14.22 -7.88 9.28
N ILE A 34 13.06 -8.37 8.82
CA ILE A 34 12.47 -7.99 7.53
C ILE A 34 11.98 -6.55 7.56
N GLU A 35 11.27 -6.13 8.61
CA GLU A 35 10.85 -4.73 8.75
C GLU A 35 12.05 -3.78 8.77
N ARG A 36 13.11 -4.13 9.52
CA ARG A 36 14.38 -3.38 9.55
C ARG A 36 15.08 -3.26 8.20
N MET A 37 14.95 -4.25 7.33
CA MET A 37 15.51 -4.18 5.97
C MET A 37 14.91 -3.00 5.20
N PHE A 38 13.60 -2.79 5.35
CA PHE A 38 12.90 -1.66 4.74
C PHE A 38 13.11 -0.36 5.51
N GLU A 39 13.26 -0.38 6.84
CA GLU A 39 13.74 0.78 7.62
C GLU A 39 15.07 1.30 7.06
N PHE A 40 16.03 0.40 6.88
CA PHE A 40 17.35 0.73 6.36
C PHE A 40 17.32 1.29 4.93
N GLU A 41 16.49 0.76 4.04
CA GLU A 41 16.33 1.29 2.68
C GLU A 41 15.83 2.74 2.70
N THR A 42 14.78 3.01 3.47
CA THR A 42 14.18 4.35 3.54
C THR A 42 15.05 5.40 4.24
N GLU A 43 15.96 4.98 5.13
CA GLU A 43 16.93 5.88 5.77
C GLU A 43 18.09 6.26 4.84
N CYS A 44 18.41 5.40 3.85
CA CYS A 44 19.70 5.42 3.16
C CYS A 44 19.66 5.74 1.64
N SER A 45 18.51 5.74 0.94
CA SER A 45 18.47 6.15 -0.48
C SER A 45 17.10 6.58 -1.04
N TYR A 46 17.16 6.99 -2.31
CA TYR A 46 16.04 7.15 -3.24
C TYR A 46 15.76 5.89 -4.09
N ALA A 47 16.46 4.76 -3.88
CA ALA A 47 16.42 3.57 -4.77
C ALA A 47 16.72 2.24 -4.06
N ASP A 48 16.21 1.13 -4.61
CA ASP A 48 16.19 -0.22 -4.01
C ASP A 48 17.56 -0.90 -3.76
N ASP A 49 18.69 -0.26 -4.10
CA ASP A 49 20.04 -0.85 -4.01
C ASP A 49 20.43 -1.25 -2.58
N TRP A 50 19.94 -0.53 -1.56
CA TRP A 50 20.24 -0.84 -0.16
C TRP A 50 19.52 -2.08 0.37
N LEU A 51 18.42 -2.52 -0.25
CA LEU A 51 17.82 -3.81 0.11
C LEU A 51 18.81 -4.94 -0.17
N ARG A 52 19.50 -4.89 -1.31
CA ARG A 52 20.53 -5.89 -1.67
C ARG A 52 21.73 -5.82 -0.74
N VAL A 53 22.17 -4.61 -0.38
CA VAL A 53 23.28 -4.42 0.56
C VAL A 53 22.91 -4.96 1.94
N PHE A 54 21.68 -4.70 2.41
CA PHE A 54 21.20 -5.18 3.69
C PHE A 54 21.11 -6.71 3.71
N GLN A 55 20.50 -7.30 2.67
CA GLN A 55 20.44 -8.75 2.50
C GLN A 55 21.84 -9.38 2.54
N ARG A 56 22.79 -8.83 1.79
CA ARG A 56 24.16 -9.37 1.76
C ARG A 56 24.88 -9.28 3.10
N ASN A 57 24.71 -8.18 3.82
CA ASN A 57 25.52 -7.88 5.01
C ASN A 57 24.88 -8.36 6.33
N PHE A 58 23.54 -8.38 6.40
CA PHE A 58 22.80 -8.62 7.64
C PHE A 58 21.83 -9.81 7.56
N LEU A 59 21.49 -10.28 6.36
CA LEU A 59 20.65 -11.46 6.14
C LEU A 59 21.29 -12.43 5.12
N PRO A 60 22.54 -12.91 5.35
CA PRO A 60 23.14 -13.90 4.48
C PRO A 60 22.26 -15.16 4.48
N GLY A 61 21.85 -15.64 3.30
CA GLY A 61 20.86 -16.72 3.19
C GLY A 61 19.40 -16.24 3.26
N TYR A 62 19.11 -14.99 2.91
CA TYR A 62 17.74 -14.45 2.84
C TYR A 62 16.74 -15.39 2.13
N HIS A 63 17.16 -16.04 1.04
CA HIS A 63 16.30 -16.96 0.30
C HIS A 63 16.05 -18.30 1.00
N ASP A 64 16.84 -18.64 2.02
CA ASP A 64 16.65 -19.81 2.87
C ASP A 64 15.60 -19.56 3.97
N LEU A 65 15.14 -18.31 4.13
CA LEU A 65 14.10 -17.96 5.09
C LEU A 65 12.77 -18.67 4.77
N PRO A 66 11.94 -18.94 5.80
CA PRO A 66 10.58 -19.43 5.61
C PRO A 66 9.79 -18.60 4.60
N LEU A 67 8.92 -19.26 3.82
CA LEU A 67 8.08 -18.57 2.83
C LEU A 67 7.29 -17.42 3.45
N ARG A 68 6.80 -17.58 4.68
CA ARG A 68 6.08 -16.54 5.41
C ARG A 68 6.87 -15.22 5.49
N ASP A 69 8.16 -15.27 5.83
CA ASP A 69 8.99 -14.08 6.00
C ASP A 69 9.32 -13.43 4.64
N ARG A 70 9.52 -14.26 3.61
CA ARG A 70 9.73 -13.78 2.22
C ARG A 70 8.46 -13.17 1.63
N ALA A 71 7.30 -13.76 1.89
CA ALA A 71 5.99 -13.23 1.49
C ALA A 71 5.65 -11.94 2.24
N GLU A 72 6.01 -11.84 3.52
CA GLU A 72 5.93 -10.60 4.28
C GLU A 72 6.82 -9.50 3.68
N ALA A 73 8.05 -9.84 3.28
CA ALA A 73 8.92 -8.91 2.59
C ALA A 73 8.31 -8.43 1.27
N VAL A 74 7.67 -9.31 0.49
CA VAL A 74 6.94 -8.93 -0.73
C VAL A 74 5.78 -7.98 -0.41
N ARG A 75 4.99 -8.26 0.63
CA ARG A 75 3.90 -7.37 1.08
C ARG A 75 4.42 -5.98 1.44
N LEU A 76 5.51 -5.89 2.20
CA LEU A 76 6.14 -4.63 2.55
C LEU A 76 6.70 -3.92 1.31
N GLY A 77 7.37 -4.69 0.45
CA GLY A 77 7.93 -4.23 -0.81
C GLY A 77 6.90 -3.66 -1.77
N ALA A 78 5.66 -4.13 -1.75
CA ALA A 78 4.56 -3.59 -2.55
C ALA A 78 4.38 -2.08 -2.35
N PHE A 79 4.73 -1.58 -1.17
CA PHE A 79 4.62 -0.18 -0.80
C PHE A 79 5.92 0.62 -0.91
N THR A 80 7.08 0.00 -0.92
CA THR A 80 8.38 0.70 -0.79
C THR A 80 9.24 0.58 -2.03
N THR A 81 9.31 -0.60 -2.65
CA THR A 81 10.23 -0.84 -3.77
C THR A 81 9.89 0.03 -4.99
N GLN A 82 10.89 0.32 -5.80
CA GLN A 82 10.73 1.06 -7.05
C GLN A 82 11.01 0.16 -8.26
N ASP A 83 11.98 -0.73 -8.14
CA ASP A 83 12.43 -1.68 -9.16
C ASP A 83 11.67 -3.01 -9.04
N VAL A 84 11.00 -3.38 -10.14
CA VAL A 84 10.24 -4.63 -10.23
C VAL A 84 11.12 -5.87 -10.09
N HIS A 85 12.38 -5.83 -10.53
CA HIS A 85 13.32 -6.93 -10.40
C HIS A 85 13.80 -7.11 -8.96
N VAL A 86 13.85 -6.04 -8.17
CA VAL A 86 14.12 -6.16 -6.73
C VAL A 86 12.90 -6.72 -6.03
N TYR A 87 11.71 -6.21 -6.34
CA TYR A 87 10.45 -6.71 -5.80
C TYR A 87 10.27 -8.22 -6.01
N ARG A 88 10.47 -8.72 -7.24
CA ARG A 88 10.37 -10.15 -7.55
C ARG A 88 11.36 -11.00 -6.76
N ARG A 89 12.56 -10.47 -6.56
CA ARG A 89 13.61 -11.15 -5.80
C ARG A 89 13.38 -11.16 -4.29
N LEU A 90 12.43 -10.39 -3.76
CA LEU A 90 12.02 -10.55 -2.36
C LEU A 90 11.41 -11.94 -2.12
N LEU A 91 10.80 -12.55 -3.12
CA LEU A 91 10.25 -13.89 -3.00
C LEU A 91 11.32 -14.96 -3.18
N ASN A 92 12.01 -15.00 -4.32
CA ASN A 92 13.02 -16.02 -4.63
C ASN A 92 14.12 -15.44 -5.54
N GLU A 93 15.28 -16.09 -5.58
CA GLU A 93 16.46 -15.56 -6.28
C GLU A 93 16.24 -15.35 -7.79
N ASP A 94 15.49 -16.27 -8.42
CA ASP A 94 15.19 -16.25 -9.85
C ASP A 94 14.10 -15.23 -10.23
N GLY A 95 13.37 -14.72 -9.24
CA GLY A 95 12.25 -13.79 -9.41
C GLY A 95 11.03 -14.38 -10.12
N VAL A 96 10.89 -15.70 -10.23
CA VAL A 96 9.76 -16.36 -10.91
C VAL A 96 8.64 -16.62 -9.91
N ILE A 97 7.40 -16.23 -10.22
CA ILE A 97 6.25 -16.48 -9.35
C ILE A 97 5.50 -17.71 -9.87
N THR A 98 5.40 -18.76 -9.06
CA THR A 98 4.70 -19.99 -9.42
C THR A 98 3.31 -20.06 -8.81
N ALA A 99 2.46 -20.95 -9.33
CA ALA A 99 1.13 -21.20 -8.76
C ALA A 99 1.20 -21.74 -7.32
N ASP A 100 2.24 -22.52 -7.00
CA ASP A 100 2.46 -23.03 -5.66
C ASP A 100 2.87 -21.91 -4.70
N ASP A 101 3.69 -20.96 -5.13
CA ASP A 101 4.02 -19.77 -4.32
C ASP A 101 2.76 -18.94 -4.02
N VAL A 102 1.91 -18.71 -5.03
CA VAL A 102 0.66 -17.95 -4.86
C VAL A 102 -0.29 -18.67 -3.90
N ARG A 103 -0.43 -19.99 -4.02
CA ARG A 103 -1.27 -20.78 -3.09
C ARG A 103 -0.70 -20.76 -1.67
N ALA A 104 0.58 -21.08 -1.50
CA ALA A 104 1.22 -21.20 -0.19
C ALA A 104 1.34 -19.85 0.53
N SER A 105 1.55 -18.74 -0.21
CA SER A 105 1.57 -17.39 0.36
C SER A 105 0.23 -16.99 1.01
N ALA A 106 -0.89 -17.38 0.39
CA ALA A 106 -2.21 -17.16 0.96
C ALA A 106 -2.44 -18.01 2.23
N GLU A 107 -1.90 -19.23 2.28
CA GLU A 107 -2.01 -20.11 3.46
C GLU A 107 -1.21 -19.59 4.67
N VAL A 108 -0.10 -18.89 4.43
CA VAL A 108 0.71 -18.27 5.50
C VAL A 108 0.27 -16.86 5.88
N GLY A 109 -0.81 -16.35 5.26
CA GLY A 109 -1.45 -15.07 5.59
C GLY A 109 -0.79 -13.83 4.97
N PHE A 110 0.02 -14.01 3.92
CA PHE A 110 0.66 -12.92 3.18
C PHE A 110 0.49 -13.14 1.67
N SER A 111 -0.74 -12.99 1.18
CA SER A 111 -1.08 -13.30 -0.21
C SER A 111 -0.28 -12.45 -1.19
N LEU A 112 0.39 -13.12 -2.13
CA LEU A 112 1.06 -12.46 -3.26
C LEU A 112 0.06 -11.71 -4.14
N VAL A 113 -1.20 -12.19 -4.24
CA VAL A 113 -2.24 -11.52 -5.03
C VAL A 113 -2.67 -10.21 -4.37
N HIS A 114 -2.75 -10.17 -3.03
CA HIS A 114 -3.01 -8.93 -2.28
C HIS A 114 -1.87 -7.93 -2.40
N SER A 115 -0.64 -8.41 -2.23
CA SER A 115 0.58 -7.60 -2.32
C SER A 115 0.75 -7.01 -3.71
N ALA A 116 0.51 -7.82 -4.74
CA ALA A 116 0.36 -7.35 -6.10
C ALA A 116 -0.74 -6.29 -6.11
N ALA A 117 -2.02 -6.63 -5.87
CA ALA A 117 -3.15 -5.72 -5.97
C ALA A 117 -2.90 -4.31 -5.38
N ALA A 118 -2.31 -4.24 -4.18
CA ALA A 118 -1.92 -3.00 -3.53
C ALA A 118 -0.86 -2.21 -4.32
N ALA A 119 0.19 -2.88 -4.82
CA ALA A 119 1.21 -2.25 -5.67
C ALA A 119 0.62 -1.68 -6.97
N LEU A 120 -0.31 -2.38 -7.65
CA LEU A 120 -0.99 -1.83 -8.84
C LEU A 120 -1.78 -0.60 -8.48
N GLY A 121 -2.65 -0.70 -7.46
CA GLY A 121 -3.47 0.41 -7.02
C GLY A 121 -2.64 1.66 -6.76
N LYS A 122 -1.56 1.51 -6.00
CA LYS A 122 -0.65 2.59 -5.65
C LYS A 122 0.04 3.19 -6.87
N ARG A 123 0.69 2.36 -7.69
CA ARG A 123 1.51 2.82 -8.82
C ARG A 123 0.68 3.38 -9.96
N PHE A 124 -0.45 2.76 -10.27
CA PHE A 124 -1.34 3.24 -11.32
C PHE A 124 -2.02 4.55 -10.90
N ALA A 125 -2.49 4.66 -9.65
CA ALA A 125 -2.99 5.92 -9.12
C ALA A 125 -1.93 7.02 -9.12
N HIS A 126 -0.67 6.69 -8.85
CA HIS A 126 0.45 7.62 -8.96
C HIS A 126 0.59 8.15 -10.39
N GLU A 127 0.62 7.25 -11.38
CA GLU A 127 0.81 7.62 -12.79
C GLU A 127 -0.37 8.45 -13.34
N MET A 128 -1.60 8.13 -12.93
CA MET A 128 -2.80 8.90 -13.30
C MET A 128 -2.76 10.36 -12.85
N GLN A 129 -2.04 10.70 -11.79
CA GLN A 129 -1.90 12.10 -11.34
C GLN A 129 -1.09 12.94 -12.32
N PHE A 130 -0.11 12.35 -13.00
CA PHE A 130 0.76 13.04 -13.95
C PHE A 130 0.34 12.82 -15.40
N ASN A 131 -0.41 11.74 -15.66
CA ASN A 131 -1.00 11.42 -16.95
C ASN A 131 -2.52 11.19 -16.82
N PRO A 132 -3.34 12.25 -16.81
CA PRO A 132 -4.79 12.15 -16.70
C PRO A 132 -5.49 11.47 -17.89
N ARG A 133 -4.75 11.15 -18.96
CA ARG A 133 -5.24 10.36 -20.09
C ARG A 133 -5.24 8.86 -19.77
N LEU A 134 -4.38 8.42 -18.84
CA LEU A 134 -4.34 7.05 -18.34
C LEU A 134 -5.65 6.72 -17.60
N GLY A 135 -6.27 5.59 -17.93
CA GLY A 135 -7.52 5.13 -17.27
C GLY A 135 -8.83 5.74 -17.80
N ARG A 136 -8.79 6.67 -18.76
CA ARG A 136 -10.00 7.18 -19.45
C ARG A 136 -10.67 6.12 -20.32
N ASP A 137 -11.94 6.34 -20.61
CA ASP A 137 -12.64 5.61 -21.67
C ASP A 137 -12.07 6.04 -23.03
N GLU A 138 -11.78 5.07 -23.91
CA GLU A 138 -11.23 5.32 -25.25
C GLU A 138 -12.16 6.20 -26.13
N ASP A 139 -13.43 6.31 -25.74
CA ASP A 139 -14.49 7.00 -26.49
C ASP A 139 -14.70 8.49 -26.10
N VAL A 140 -13.94 9.05 -25.15
CA VAL A 140 -14.12 10.45 -24.71
C VAL A 140 -13.14 11.38 -25.46
N PRO A 141 -13.63 12.35 -26.27
CA PRO A 141 -12.78 13.27 -27.01
C PRO A 141 -11.88 14.10 -26.09
N VAL A 142 -10.64 14.33 -26.53
CA VAL A 142 -9.65 15.15 -25.83
C VAL A 142 -10.02 16.63 -26.00
N GLN A 143 -10.33 17.33 -24.90
CA GLN A 143 -10.16 18.78 -24.86
C GLN A 143 -8.68 19.05 -24.58
N GLU A 144 -7.99 19.64 -25.55
CA GLU A 144 -6.59 20.02 -25.45
C GLU A 144 -6.47 21.27 -24.58
N ASP A 145 -6.19 21.09 -23.28
CA ASP A 145 -5.72 22.20 -22.46
C ASP A 145 -4.19 22.34 -22.68
N GLU A 146 -3.82 23.38 -23.44
CA GLU A 146 -2.45 23.72 -23.88
C GLU A 146 -1.48 24.01 -22.72
N GLU A 147 -1.96 24.32 -21.51
CA GLU A 147 -1.13 24.83 -20.41
C GLU A 147 -0.22 23.81 -19.71
N SER A 148 -0.22 22.54 -20.13
CA SER A 148 0.34 21.48 -19.30
C SER A 148 1.35 20.56 -20.00
N GLU A 149 1.86 20.88 -21.18
CA GLU A 149 2.79 20.00 -21.91
C GLU A 149 4.26 20.05 -21.42
N GLY A 150 4.73 21.21 -20.94
CA GLY A 150 6.14 21.41 -20.61
C GLY A 150 6.65 20.57 -19.44
N TRP A 151 5.88 20.50 -18.34
CA TRP A 151 6.25 19.70 -17.16
C TRP A 151 5.80 18.24 -17.26
N ARG A 152 4.73 17.94 -18.03
CA ARG A 152 4.26 16.57 -18.31
C ARG A 152 5.39 15.75 -18.92
N THR A 153 6.09 16.29 -19.91
CA THR A 153 7.15 15.56 -20.64
C THR A 153 8.39 15.26 -19.78
N SER A 154 8.70 16.09 -18.78
CA SER A 154 9.84 15.89 -17.88
C SER A 154 9.57 14.92 -16.73
N MET A 155 8.34 14.83 -16.21
CA MET A 155 7.96 13.87 -15.16
C MET A 155 7.45 12.52 -15.71
N VAL A 156 7.08 12.44 -16.99
CA VAL A 156 6.73 11.20 -17.72
C VAL A 156 7.89 10.17 -17.79
N ARG A 157 9.10 10.50 -17.28
CA ARG A 157 10.18 9.53 -17.10
C ARG A 157 9.96 8.55 -15.93
N LEU A 158 8.97 8.76 -15.06
CA LEU A 158 8.53 7.79 -14.06
C LEU A 158 7.33 7.00 -14.57
N GLN A 159 7.57 6.17 -15.58
CA GLN A 159 6.67 5.11 -16.05
C GLN A 159 6.56 3.99 -15.00
N ALA A 160 6.11 4.33 -13.78
CA ALA A 160 6.17 3.47 -12.62
C ALA A 160 5.30 2.20 -12.78
N TRP A 161 4.25 2.24 -13.62
CA TRP A 161 3.45 1.06 -13.93
C TRP A 161 3.90 0.34 -15.22
N THR A 162 4.20 1.09 -16.29
CA THR A 162 4.59 0.50 -17.59
C THR A 162 6.02 -0.04 -17.62
N GLY A 163 6.85 0.29 -16.62
CA GLY A 163 8.22 -0.22 -16.44
C GLY A 163 8.32 -1.66 -15.91
N GLY A 164 7.55 -2.59 -16.45
CA GLY A 164 7.62 -4.04 -16.13
C GLY A 164 6.76 -4.51 -14.94
N TRP A 165 6.16 -3.58 -14.19
CA TRP A 165 5.22 -3.90 -13.11
C TRP A 165 3.95 -4.57 -13.63
N SER A 166 3.37 -4.07 -14.72
CA SER A 166 2.19 -4.70 -15.37
C SER A 166 2.43 -6.16 -15.75
N TYR A 167 3.60 -6.48 -16.30
CA TYR A 167 3.97 -7.85 -16.68
C TYR A 167 4.07 -8.78 -15.47
N THR A 168 4.83 -8.35 -14.45
CA THR A 168 5.01 -9.13 -13.21
C THR A 168 3.68 -9.40 -12.50
N PHE A 169 2.76 -8.46 -12.63
CA PHE A 169 1.41 -8.60 -12.14
C PHE A 169 0.60 -9.64 -12.88
N ALA A 170 0.60 -9.56 -14.22
CA ALA A 170 -0.08 -10.52 -15.06
C ALA A 170 0.45 -11.94 -14.81
N GLU A 171 1.75 -12.11 -14.54
CA GLU A 171 2.32 -13.39 -14.11
C GLU A 171 1.73 -13.87 -12.78
N THR A 172 1.63 -12.99 -11.79
CA THR A 172 1.02 -13.31 -10.47
C THR A 172 -0.44 -13.73 -10.63
N LEU A 173 -1.21 -13.03 -11.48
CA LEU A 173 -2.61 -13.34 -11.74
C LEU A 173 -2.79 -14.64 -12.53
N ARG A 174 -1.94 -14.91 -13.53
CA ARG A 174 -1.94 -16.20 -14.26
C ARG A 174 -1.60 -17.37 -13.37
N ALA A 175 -0.73 -17.17 -12.37
CA ALA A 175 -0.41 -18.17 -11.37
C ALA A 175 -1.52 -18.35 -10.31
N ALA A 176 -2.44 -17.39 -10.17
CA ALA A 176 -3.47 -17.41 -9.14
C ALA A 176 -4.64 -18.32 -9.50
N GLY A 177 -5.04 -19.16 -8.54
CA GLY A 177 -6.30 -19.88 -8.61
C GLY A 177 -7.48 -18.98 -8.24
N ARG A 178 -8.70 -19.42 -8.58
CA ARG A 178 -9.94 -18.69 -8.29
C ARG A 178 -10.13 -18.37 -6.80
N ASN A 179 -9.66 -19.25 -5.91
CA ASN A 179 -9.76 -19.04 -4.47
C ASN A 179 -8.88 -17.87 -4.00
N GLN A 180 -7.71 -17.69 -4.60
CA GLN A 180 -6.78 -16.61 -4.25
C GLN A 180 -7.28 -15.25 -4.77
N LEU A 181 -7.97 -15.21 -5.92
CA LEU A 181 -8.57 -13.99 -6.46
C LEU A 181 -9.71 -13.41 -5.60
N HIS A 182 -10.31 -14.23 -4.73
CA HIS A 182 -11.38 -13.84 -3.80
C HIS A 182 -11.00 -14.05 -2.33
N GLY A 183 -9.72 -14.31 -2.05
CA GLY A 183 -9.20 -14.50 -0.70
C GLY A 183 -9.46 -13.24 0.12
N VAL A 184 -9.93 -13.38 1.35
CA VAL A 184 -10.12 -12.23 2.25
C VAL A 184 -8.92 -12.18 3.19
N GLU A 185 -8.20 -11.07 3.16
CA GLU A 185 -6.99 -10.85 3.96
C GLU A 185 -7.00 -9.45 4.56
N THR A 186 -6.41 -9.32 5.75
CA THR A 186 -6.12 -8.03 6.38
C THR A 186 -4.78 -7.53 5.90
N VAL A 187 -4.77 -6.38 5.22
CA VAL A 187 -3.56 -5.72 4.76
C VAL A 187 -3.26 -4.54 5.67
N VAL A 188 -2.07 -4.56 6.25
CA VAL A 188 -1.54 -3.47 7.05
C VAL A 188 -0.69 -2.60 6.13
N PRO A 189 -1.17 -1.42 5.69
CA PRO A 189 -0.32 -0.47 5.00
C PRO A 189 0.75 0.04 5.95
N TRP A 190 1.84 0.56 5.39
CA TRP A 190 2.87 1.20 6.20
C TRP A 190 2.31 2.44 6.93
N ASP A 191 2.80 2.72 8.15
CA ASP A 191 2.49 3.88 9.00
C ASP A 191 2.52 5.22 8.31
N TRP A 192 3.37 5.35 7.29
CA TRP A 192 3.49 6.55 6.48
C TRP A 192 2.15 6.90 5.80
N TYR A 193 1.39 5.87 5.41
CA TYR A 193 0.11 6.07 4.76
C TYR A 193 -0.97 6.34 5.78
N ARG A 194 -1.70 7.43 5.55
CA ARG A 194 -2.85 7.83 6.38
C ARG A 194 -4.12 7.00 6.11
N VAL A 195 -3.99 5.87 5.41
CA VAL A 195 -5.06 4.92 5.11
C VAL A 195 -5.22 3.96 6.29
N PRO A 196 -6.46 3.54 6.65
CA PRO A 196 -6.67 2.49 7.65
C PRO A 196 -6.02 1.17 7.24
N VAL A 197 -5.76 0.29 8.22
CA VAL A 197 -5.64 -1.15 7.98
C VAL A 197 -6.97 -1.62 7.40
N TRP A 198 -6.93 -2.34 6.28
CA TRP A 198 -8.14 -2.81 5.62
C TRP A 198 -8.19 -4.32 5.57
N THR A 199 -9.40 -4.87 5.63
CA THR A 199 -9.65 -6.29 5.37
C THR A 199 -10.52 -6.37 4.12
N GLY A 200 -10.10 -7.18 3.15
CA GLY A 200 -10.76 -7.15 1.86
C GLY A 200 -10.37 -8.29 0.94
N THR A 201 -10.90 -8.29 -0.28
CA THR A 201 -10.40 -9.10 -1.39
C THR A 201 -9.21 -8.42 -2.07
N PRO A 202 -8.53 -9.09 -3.02
CA PRO A 202 -7.53 -8.42 -3.85
C PRO A 202 -8.09 -7.17 -4.55
N LEU A 203 -9.35 -7.18 -5.01
CA LEU A 203 -9.98 -5.98 -5.57
C LEU A 203 -10.02 -4.82 -4.56
N ILE A 204 -10.36 -5.09 -3.31
CA ILE A 204 -10.31 -4.05 -2.26
C ILE A 204 -8.87 -3.58 -2.04
N SER A 205 -7.88 -4.46 -2.16
CA SER A 205 -6.47 -4.07 -2.03
C SER A 205 -5.98 -3.19 -3.18
N VAL A 206 -6.55 -3.32 -4.39
CA VAL A 206 -6.35 -2.33 -5.46
C VAL A 206 -6.81 -0.95 -5.03
N LEU A 207 -7.99 -0.86 -4.40
CA LEU A 207 -8.52 0.42 -3.90
C LEU A 207 -7.68 0.96 -2.74
N GLY A 208 -7.30 0.10 -1.79
CA GLY A 208 -6.45 0.45 -0.65
C GLY A 208 -5.07 0.96 -1.09
N GLY A 209 -4.46 0.33 -2.09
CA GLY A 209 -3.24 0.81 -2.72
C GLY A 209 -3.40 2.18 -3.36
N ALA A 210 -4.49 2.41 -4.11
CA ALA A 210 -4.78 3.71 -4.72
C ALA A 210 -4.96 4.81 -3.66
N LEU A 211 -5.70 4.49 -2.60
CA LEU A 211 -5.90 5.33 -1.43
C LEU A 211 -4.60 5.74 -0.75
N CYS A 212 -3.63 4.81 -0.65
CA CYS A 212 -2.29 5.10 -0.11
C CYS A 212 -1.59 6.20 -0.89
N ARG A 213 -1.94 6.43 -2.16
CA ARG A 213 -1.32 7.48 -2.96
C ARG A 213 -2.12 8.77 -3.03
N ILE A 214 -3.45 8.72 -3.00
CA ILE A 214 -4.30 9.89 -3.28
C ILE A 214 -4.79 10.59 -2.03
N SER A 215 -4.78 9.93 -0.87
CA SER A 215 -5.26 10.51 0.37
C SER A 215 -4.11 10.87 1.30
N PRO A 216 -4.17 12.01 2.00
CA PRO A 216 -5.25 13.02 2.00
C PRO A 216 -5.09 14.10 0.91
N ASP A 217 -3.98 14.08 0.18
CA ASP A 217 -3.52 15.23 -0.62
C ASP A 217 -4.43 15.60 -1.79
N LEU A 218 -5.16 14.62 -2.34
CA LEU A 218 -6.06 14.85 -3.47
C LEU A 218 -7.50 15.09 -2.99
N PRO A 219 -8.18 16.13 -3.48
CA PRO A 219 -9.60 16.35 -3.20
C PRO A 219 -10.45 15.13 -3.57
N TRP A 220 -11.38 14.73 -2.69
CA TRP A 220 -12.18 13.52 -2.84
C TRP A 220 -13.01 13.47 -4.13
N GLN A 221 -13.35 14.62 -4.71
CA GLN A 221 -14.08 14.71 -5.98
C GLN A 221 -13.27 14.10 -7.15
N LYS A 222 -11.95 14.03 -7.03
CA LYS A 222 -11.06 13.41 -8.03
C LYS A 222 -10.88 11.91 -7.81
N TRP A 223 -11.28 11.37 -6.66
CA TRP A 223 -11.06 9.96 -6.32
C TRP A 223 -11.86 9.02 -7.22
N ASP A 224 -13.07 9.41 -7.64
CA ASP A 224 -13.92 8.56 -8.49
C ASP A 224 -13.25 8.23 -9.83
N ALA A 225 -12.61 9.22 -10.45
CA ALA A 225 -11.86 9.01 -11.70
C ALA A 225 -10.69 8.03 -11.49
N ILE A 226 -9.99 8.13 -10.37
CA ILE A 226 -8.86 7.26 -10.04
C ILE A 226 -9.35 5.85 -9.74
N PHE A 227 -10.38 5.68 -8.92
CA PHE A 227 -10.98 4.37 -8.62
C PHE A 227 -11.48 3.67 -9.87
N ARG A 228 -12.11 4.39 -10.81
CA ARG A 228 -12.47 3.83 -12.12
C ARG A 228 -11.24 3.41 -12.92
N GLY A 229 -10.20 4.23 -12.94
CA GLY A 229 -8.97 3.94 -13.66
C GLY A 229 -8.27 2.68 -13.15
N VAL A 230 -8.03 2.59 -11.84
CA VAL A 230 -7.38 1.42 -11.22
C VAL A 230 -8.25 0.17 -11.33
N LEU A 231 -9.57 0.30 -11.18
CA LEU A 231 -10.51 -0.82 -11.37
C LEU A 231 -10.44 -1.36 -12.80
N ARG A 232 -10.47 -0.46 -13.79
CA ARG A 232 -10.36 -0.87 -15.20
C ARG A 232 -9.03 -1.55 -15.49
N GLN A 233 -7.92 -1.04 -14.94
CA GLN A 233 -6.62 -1.68 -15.13
C GLN A 233 -6.60 -3.09 -14.52
N TRP A 234 -7.08 -3.24 -13.28
CA TRP A 234 -7.23 -4.55 -12.63
C TRP A 234 -8.06 -5.53 -13.48
N LEU A 235 -9.19 -5.08 -14.04
CA LEU A 235 -10.04 -5.90 -14.89
C LEU A 235 -9.39 -6.24 -16.25
N ARG A 236 -8.59 -5.33 -16.83
CA ARG A 236 -7.76 -5.64 -18.00
C ARG A 236 -6.78 -6.75 -17.67
N ASP A 237 -6.06 -6.62 -16.56
CA ASP A 237 -5.04 -7.59 -16.16
C ASP A 237 -5.64 -8.97 -15.85
N LEU A 238 -6.83 -9.01 -15.23
CA LEU A 238 -7.58 -10.26 -15.02
C LEU A 238 -7.99 -10.91 -16.35
N ARG A 239 -8.54 -10.13 -17.28
CA ARG A 239 -8.92 -10.64 -18.61
C ARG A 239 -7.70 -11.14 -19.38
N ASP A 240 -6.59 -10.42 -19.33
CA ASP A 240 -5.34 -10.78 -20.01
C ASP A 240 -4.63 -11.98 -19.33
N ALA A 241 -5.08 -12.36 -18.13
CA ALA A 241 -4.76 -13.59 -17.42
C ALA A 241 -5.82 -14.70 -17.61
N ASP A 242 -6.70 -14.55 -18.62
CA ASP A 242 -7.76 -15.50 -18.97
C ASP A 242 -8.82 -15.75 -17.86
N VAL A 243 -9.03 -14.77 -16.98
CA VAL A 243 -10.07 -14.84 -15.94
C VAL A 243 -11.43 -14.39 -16.52
N ASP A 244 -12.46 -15.22 -16.35
CA ASP A 244 -13.84 -14.86 -16.68
C ASP A 244 -14.35 -13.77 -15.73
N LEU A 245 -14.46 -12.55 -16.26
CA LEU A 245 -14.92 -11.38 -15.51
C LEU A 245 -16.33 -11.55 -14.96
N LEU A 246 -17.26 -12.17 -15.70
CA LEU A 246 -18.63 -12.35 -15.21
C LEU A 246 -18.64 -13.29 -14.00
N GLN A 247 -17.87 -14.37 -14.06
CA GLN A 247 -17.74 -15.30 -12.95
C GLN A 247 -17.01 -14.68 -11.75
N TYR A 248 -15.95 -13.90 -12.01
CA TYR A 248 -15.21 -13.16 -11.00
C TYR A 248 -16.09 -12.12 -10.29
N GLY A 249 -16.84 -11.31 -11.04
CA GLY A 249 -17.74 -10.29 -10.49
C GLY A 249 -18.84 -10.87 -9.60
N ARG A 250 -19.37 -12.06 -9.93
CA ARG A 250 -20.30 -12.78 -9.05
C ARG A 250 -19.67 -13.11 -7.69
N GLY A 251 -18.39 -13.51 -7.68
CA GLY A 251 -17.65 -13.81 -6.45
C GLY A 251 -17.43 -12.56 -5.60
N GLU A 252 -16.96 -11.47 -6.21
CA GLU A 252 -16.75 -10.19 -5.52
C GLU A 252 -18.06 -9.62 -4.95
N ALA A 253 -19.13 -9.61 -5.74
CA ALA A 253 -20.41 -9.10 -5.28
C ALA A 253 -20.99 -9.89 -4.10
N LEU A 254 -20.77 -11.21 -4.06
CA LEU A 254 -21.17 -12.05 -2.93
C LEU A 254 -20.40 -11.68 -1.64
N LYS A 255 -19.10 -11.42 -1.76
CA LYS A 255 -18.26 -10.97 -0.64
C LYS A 255 -18.71 -9.60 -0.13
N VAL A 256 -18.88 -8.62 -1.03
CA VAL A 256 -19.28 -7.24 -0.68
C VAL A 256 -20.69 -7.18 -0.08
N LYS A 257 -21.64 -8.00 -0.54
CA LYS A 257 -23.06 -7.89 -0.12
C LYS A 257 -23.42 -8.73 1.09
N SER A 258 -22.93 -9.96 1.21
CA SER A 258 -23.53 -10.93 2.14
C SER A 258 -22.53 -11.73 2.97
N THR A 259 -21.34 -12.01 2.44
CA THR A 259 -20.48 -13.07 3.02
C THR A 259 -19.32 -12.52 3.86
N ALA A 260 -18.95 -11.25 3.68
CA ALA A 260 -17.81 -10.65 4.35
C ALA A 260 -18.09 -9.16 4.64
N PRO A 261 -18.79 -8.83 5.75
CA PRO A 261 -19.09 -7.43 6.10
C PRO A 261 -17.83 -6.56 6.20
N GLU A 262 -16.71 -7.15 6.62
CA GLU A 262 -15.39 -6.51 6.67
C GLU A 262 -14.91 -6.01 5.30
N VAL A 263 -15.28 -6.67 4.19
CA VAL A 263 -14.94 -6.23 2.82
C VAL A 263 -15.69 -4.94 2.47
N LYS A 264 -16.94 -4.82 2.93
CA LYS A 264 -17.76 -3.63 2.69
C LYS A 264 -17.30 -2.45 3.54
N GLY A 265 -16.89 -2.73 4.77
CA GLY A 265 -16.37 -1.76 5.73
C GLY A 265 -14.86 -1.51 5.63
N ALA A 266 -14.19 -1.98 4.58
CA ALA A 266 -12.72 -1.97 4.49
C ALA A 266 -12.05 -0.60 4.72
N PHE A 267 -12.77 0.50 4.47
CA PHE A 267 -12.27 1.87 4.59
C PHE A 267 -13.23 2.80 5.36
N ASP A 268 -14.22 2.22 6.04
CA ASP A 268 -15.20 2.97 6.80
C ASP A 268 -14.63 3.45 8.15
N ALA A 269 -15.43 4.20 8.90
CA ALA A 269 -15.01 4.70 10.21
C ALA A 269 -14.70 3.59 11.23
N ASP A 270 -15.33 2.42 11.14
CA ASP A 270 -15.05 1.30 12.03
C ASP A 270 -13.67 0.70 11.71
N ALA A 271 -13.32 0.56 10.43
CA ALA A 271 -11.97 0.17 10.02
C ALA A 271 -10.92 1.19 10.47
N VAL A 272 -11.22 2.49 10.39
CA VAL A 272 -10.34 3.55 10.93
C VAL A 272 -10.16 3.40 12.44
N ALA A 273 -11.24 3.20 13.20
CA ALA A 273 -11.18 3.00 14.64
C ALA A 273 -10.41 1.71 15.01
N ALA A 274 -10.62 0.62 14.26
CA ALA A 274 -9.90 -0.64 14.44
C ALA A 274 -8.41 -0.51 14.11
N SER A 275 -8.06 0.31 13.13
CA SER A 275 -6.67 0.58 12.74
C SER A 275 -5.86 1.22 13.86
N ARG A 276 -6.49 2.03 14.73
CA ARG A 276 -5.85 2.64 15.90
C ARG A 276 -5.33 1.60 16.92
N ARG A 277 -5.84 0.37 16.87
CA ARG A 277 -5.39 -0.74 17.75
C ARG A 277 -4.26 -1.54 17.14
N HIS A 278 -3.96 -1.35 15.86
CA HIS A 278 -2.84 -2.02 15.20
C HIS A 278 -1.57 -1.24 15.52
N VAL A 279 -0.58 -1.94 16.10
CA VAL A 279 0.77 -1.40 16.19
C VAL A 279 1.30 -1.35 14.77
N ARG A 280 1.56 -0.14 14.30
CA ARG A 280 2.22 0.09 13.03
C ARG A 280 3.70 0.44 13.32
N THR A 281 4.62 0.03 12.45
CA THR A 281 6.07 0.26 12.61
C THR A 281 6.48 1.59 11.96
N SER A 282 6.73 2.60 12.80
CA SER A 282 7.06 3.96 12.34
C SER A 282 8.44 4.01 11.67
N LEU A 283 8.49 4.12 10.34
CA LEU A 283 9.73 4.44 9.61
C LEU A 283 10.17 5.88 9.89
N ARG A 284 11.42 6.04 10.33
CA ARG A 284 12.09 7.34 10.28
C ARG A 284 12.67 7.56 8.88
N MET A 285 11.84 7.98 7.92
CA MET A 285 12.40 8.49 6.67
C MET A 285 13.23 9.76 6.94
N ARG A 286 14.39 9.83 6.30
CA ARG A 286 15.23 11.03 6.29
C ARG A 286 14.57 12.07 5.39
N GLU A 287 14.13 13.20 5.98
CA GLU A 287 13.62 14.43 5.35
C GLU A 287 13.35 14.32 3.84
N SER A 288 12.30 13.59 3.49
CA SER A 288 11.75 13.57 2.14
C SER A 288 11.18 14.95 1.83
N TRP A 289 11.22 15.40 0.57
CA TRP A 289 10.53 16.63 0.14
C TRP A 289 9.03 16.61 0.47
N MET A 290 8.43 15.43 0.65
CA MET A 290 7.05 15.28 1.15
C MET A 290 6.92 15.60 2.65
N GLN A 291 7.96 15.40 3.45
CA GLN A 291 7.99 15.70 4.88
C GLN A 291 8.01 17.21 5.16
N MET A 292 8.65 18.00 4.28
CA MET A 292 8.59 19.48 4.33
C MET A 292 7.17 20.03 4.14
N VAL A 293 6.28 19.29 3.47
CA VAL A 293 4.86 19.67 3.29
C VAL A 293 4.01 19.18 4.46
N ASP A 294 4.40 18.06 5.08
CA ASP A 294 3.70 17.46 6.22
C ASP A 294 3.93 18.20 7.56
N ASP A 295 5.06 18.88 7.76
CA ASP A 295 5.34 19.60 9.02
C ASP A 295 4.42 20.83 9.25
N GLU A 296 3.72 21.31 8.21
CA GLU A 296 2.72 22.37 8.34
C GLU A 296 1.35 21.87 8.84
N HIS A 297 1.09 20.56 8.78
CA HIS A 297 -0.17 19.96 9.21
C HIS A 297 0.09 18.97 10.34
N PRO A 298 -0.37 19.22 11.59
CA PRO A 298 -0.21 18.25 12.65
C PRO A 298 -0.70 16.88 12.16
N ARG A 299 0.11 15.84 12.39
CA ARG A 299 -0.18 14.42 12.13
C ARG A 299 -1.37 13.89 12.95
N SER A 300 -2.38 14.71 13.18
CA SER A 300 -3.58 14.28 13.86
C SER A 300 -4.29 13.29 12.96
N ASP A 301 -4.63 12.14 13.55
CA ASP A 301 -5.47 11.07 13.01
C ASP A 301 -6.91 11.53 12.64
N LEU A 302 -7.14 12.84 12.47
CA LEU A 302 -8.40 13.54 12.28
C LEU A 302 -8.70 13.90 10.81
N TYR A 303 -7.77 13.66 9.88
CA TYR A 303 -7.88 14.14 8.49
C TYR A 303 -8.06 13.04 7.43
N TRP A 304 -8.39 11.81 7.83
CA TRP A 304 -8.76 10.77 6.88
C TRP A 304 -10.27 10.83 6.58
N LEU A 305 -10.65 11.02 5.32
CA LEU A 305 -12.04 10.88 4.86
C LEU A 305 -12.42 9.40 4.76
N SER A 306 -13.15 8.88 5.75
CA SER A 306 -13.70 7.52 5.69
C SER A 306 -14.65 7.36 4.50
N ILE A 307 -14.55 6.22 3.81
CA ILE A 307 -15.40 5.90 2.66
C ILE A 307 -16.08 4.55 2.87
N ARG A 308 -17.35 4.50 2.54
CA ARG A 308 -18.14 3.28 2.55
C ARG A 308 -18.29 2.73 1.14
N ILE A 309 -18.04 1.44 0.97
CA ILE A 309 -18.39 0.74 -0.27
C ILE A 309 -19.89 0.43 -0.22
N ILE A 310 -20.63 0.99 -1.18
CA ILE A 310 -22.08 0.83 -1.28
C ILE A 310 -22.41 -0.43 -2.08
N GLY A 311 -21.69 -0.64 -3.19
CA GLY A 311 -21.96 -1.74 -4.10
C GLY A 311 -20.97 -1.82 -5.26
N LEU A 312 -21.13 -2.89 -6.03
CA LEU A 312 -20.32 -3.21 -7.20
C LEU A 312 -21.25 -3.69 -8.31
N ASP A 313 -21.31 -2.94 -9.40
CA ASP A 313 -21.86 -3.42 -10.66
C ASP A 313 -20.77 -4.18 -11.41
N TYR A 314 -21.16 -5.25 -12.09
CA TYR A 314 -20.24 -6.11 -12.83
C TYR A 314 -20.94 -6.75 -14.03
N GLY A 315 -20.14 -7.09 -15.04
CA GLY A 315 -20.58 -7.80 -16.24
C GLY A 315 -19.41 -8.40 -17.01
N PRO A 316 -19.65 -9.02 -18.19
CA PRO A 316 -18.60 -9.64 -18.98
C PRO A 316 -17.62 -8.63 -19.61
N GLN A 317 -18.01 -7.36 -19.77
CA GLN A 317 -17.18 -6.32 -20.38
C GLN A 317 -16.70 -5.32 -19.33
N LEU A 318 -15.52 -4.72 -19.55
CA LEU A 318 -14.92 -3.78 -18.61
C LEU A 318 -15.81 -2.56 -18.29
N ARG A 319 -16.63 -2.12 -19.26
CA ARG A 319 -17.57 -1.01 -19.09
C ARG A 319 -18.76 -1.31 -18.19
N ASP A 320 -19.05 -2.59 -17.96
CA ASP A 320 -20.15 -3.03 -17.11
C ASP A 320 -19.81 -2.89 -15.62
N TRP A 321 -18.55 -2.60 -15.31
CA TRP A 321 -18.03 -2.54 -13.95
C TRP A 321 -18.07 -1.13 -13.38
N ARG A 322 -18.66 -1.00 -12.20
CA ARG A 322 -18.69 0.25 -11.46
C ARG A 322 -18.67 0.00 -9.96
N LEU A 323 -17.70 0.60 -9.30
CA LEU A 323 -17.69 0.69 -7.85
C LEU A 323 -18.55 1.86 -7.40
N TRP A 324 -19.49 1.60 -6.50
CA TRP A 324 -20.26 2.63 -5.80
C TRP A 324 -19.69 2.82 -4.41
N TRP A 325 -19.30 4.05 -4.12
CA TRP A 325 -18.71 4.44 -2.84
C TRP A 325 -19.27 5.80 -2.44
N ALA A 326 -19.23 6.10 -1.14
CA ALA A 326 -19.56 7.43 -0.63
C ALA A 326 -18.69 7.77 0.58
N PRO A 327 -18.29 9.04 0.75
CA PRO A 327 -17.72 9.52 2.00
C PRO A 327 -18.74 9.42 3.14
N GLU A 328 -18.30 9.03 4.33
CA GLU A 328 -19.15 8.95 5.52
C GLU A 328 -19.15 10.25 6.32
N PHE A 329 -19.74 11.30 5.74
CA PHE A 329 -19.84 12.60 6.41
C PHE A 329 -20.61 12.55 7.73
N GLU A 330 -21.47 11.54 7.92
CA GLU A 330 -22.24 11.36 9.15
C GLU A 330 -21.34 11.12 10.37
N VAL A 331 -20.18 10.48 10.17
CA VAL A 331 -19.23 10.22 11.25
C VAL A 331 -18.53 11.50 11.67
N PHE A 332 -18.13 12.34 10.72
CA PHE A 332 -17.60 13.68 11.01
C PHE A 332 -18.60 14.56 11.73
N ALA A 333 -19.88 14.49 11.33
CA ALA A 333 -20.94 15.19 12.04
C ALA A 333 -21.07 14.68 13.49
N ALA A 334 -21.03 13.36 13.70
CA ALA A 334 -21.08 12.78 15.03
C ALA A 334 -19.89 13.20 15.90
N GLU A 335 -18.66 13.19 15.37
CA GLU A 335 -17.46 13.65 16.07
C GLU A 335 -17.53 15.14 16.40
N PHE A 336 -18.02 15.97 15.47
CA PHE A 336 -18.25 17.40 15.69
C PHE A 336 -19.22 17.65 16.85
N TRP A 337 -20.37 16.97 16.84
CA TRP A 337 -21.36 17.09 17.92
C TRP A 337 -20.82 16.55 19.25
N ALA A 338 -20.09 15.43 19.25
CA ALA A 338 -19.44 14.91 20.44
C ALA A 338 -18.41 15.90 21.01
N GLY A 339 -17.69 16.64 20.16
CA GLY A 339 -16.79 17.72 20.58
C GLY A 339 -17.50 18.92 21.21
N ILE A 340 -18.73 19.23 20.78
CA ILE A 340 -19.57 20.27 21.38
C ILE A 340 -20.17 19.82 22.71
N ASP A 341 -20.62 18.56 22.80
CA ASP A 341 -21.25 17.99 23.98
C ASP A 341 -20.26 17.61 25.09
N GLN A 342 -18.95 17.65 24.81
CA GLN A 342 -17.93 17.60 25.85
C GLN A 342 -18.10 18.82 26.77
N ARG A 343 -18.75 18.58 27.93
CA ARG A 343 -18.75 19.50 29.06
C ARG A 343 -17.32 20.01 29.25
N ARG A 344 -17.15 21.34 29.25
CA ARG A 344 -15.86 22.02 29.49
C ARG A 344 -15.04 21.21 30.50
N PRO A 345 -13.80 20.81 30.18
CA PRO A 345 -12.98 20.11 31.15
C PRO A 345 -12.91 20.97 32.41
N VAL A 346 -13.49 20.48 33.50
CA VAL A 346 -13.35 21.08 34.81
C VAL A 346 -11.89 20.87 35.16
N MET A 347 -11.09 21.92 35.03
CA MET A 347 -9.69 21.89 35.46
C MET A 347 -9.65 21.41 36.91
N PRO A 348 -8.86 20.38 37.26
CA PRO A 348 -8.65 20.01 38.65
C PRO A 348 -8.16 21.25 39.42
N GLY A 349 -8.98 21.76 40.34
CA GLY A 349 -8.73 23.01 41.07
C GLY A 349 -9.58 24.22 40.66
N SER A 350 -10.49 24.09 39.70
CA SER A 350 -11.55 25.10 39.47
C SER A 350 -12.65 24.94 40.53
N TRP A 351 -12.43 25.55 41.69
CA TRP A 351 -13.45 25.67 42.72
C TRP A 351 -14.58 26.55 42.17
N ILE A 352 -15.77 25.96 42.03
CA ILE A 352 -17.00 26.72 41.93
C ILE A 352 -17.45 26.92 43.38
N ASP A 353 -17.26 28.12 43.92
CA ASP A 353 -17.85 28.47 45.21
C ASP A 353 -19.38 28.56 45.06
N PRO A 354 -20.16 28.05 46.05
CA PRO A 354 -21.63 28.01 46.01
C PRO A 354 -22.31 29.36 46.20
#